data_AF-A0A354CN20-F1
#
_entry.id   AF-A0A354CN20-F1
#
_cell.length_a   1.000
_cell.length_b   1.000
_cell.length_c   1.000
_cell.angle_alpha   90.00
_cell.angle_beta   90.00
_cell.angle_gamma   90.00
#
_symmetry.space_group_name_H-M   'P 1'
#
loop_
_entity.id
_entity.type
_entity.pdbx_description
1 polymer ?
#
loop_
_entity_poly.entity_id
_entity_poly.type
_entity_poly.pdbx_seq_one_letter_code
_entity_poly.pdbx_strand_id
1 'polypeptide(L)'
;YGLTVSDKPDVLEKFKVATVKGSQFRQPLLEYSGACAGCGETPYAKLITQVCGDRMMIANATGCSSIWAGSSPSTPYTVNKAGKGPAWANSLFEDNAEFGFGMKLGADALRSSLKNKLDDILANTDDADIKAAIEEYYATYEDGEANSAATDKLVAALEKCGCDKAKEVLAEKEFLSKKSQWILGGDGWAY
;
A
#
# COMPACT_ATOMS: atom_id res chain seq x y z
N TYR A 1 10.99 8.14 14.82
CA TYR A 1 12.44 7.76 14.83
C TYR A 1 12.79 6.97 13.58
N GLY A 2 11.89 6.12 13.06
CA GLY A 2 12.15 5.37 11.83
C GLY A 2 12.50 6.22 10.59
N LEU A 3 11.88 7.40 10.45
CA LEU A 3 12.09 8.30 9.31
C LEU A 3 13.52 8.84 9.17
N THR A 4 14.27 8.96 10.27
CA THR A 4 15.61 9.57 10.27
C THR A 4 16.73 8.56 10.08
N VAL A 5 16.46 7.26 10.14
CA VAL A 5 17.47 6.21 9.94
C VAL A 5 17.73 6.05 8.45
N SER A 6 18.99 6.13 8.02
CA SER A 6 19.38 5.93 6.62
C SER A 6 19.09 4.49 6.15
N ASP A 7 18.66 4.34 4.89
CA ASP A 7 18.45 3.00 4.33
C ASP A 7 19.80 2.33 4.11
N LYS A 8 19.82 1.00 4.23
CA LYS A 8 20.99 0.16 3.99
C LYS A 8 20.63 -0.86 2.92
N PRO A 9 20.72 -0.50 1.62
CA PRO A 9 20.25 -1.36 0.52
C PRO A 9 20.89 -2.75 0.54
N ASP A 10 22.18 -2.83 0.86
CA ASP A 10 22.96 -4.06 1.05
C ASP A 10 22.36 -4.99 2.12
N VAL A 11 21.86 -4.42 3.23
CA VAL A 11 21.18 -5.16 4.29
C VAL A 11 19.81 -5.65 3.82
N LEU A 12 19.04 -4.81 3.13
CA LEU A 12 17.71 -5.14 2.64
C LEU A 12 17.74 -6.22 1.54
N GLU A 13 18.79 -6.25 0.71
CA GLU A 13 19.00 -7.26 -0.32
C GLU A 13 19.37 -8.62 0.30
N LYS A 14 20.28 -8.59 1.27
CA LYS A 14 20.80 -9.77 1.98
C LYS A 14 19.74 -10.45 2.85
N PHE A 15 18.90 -9.68 3.54
CA PHE A 15 17.91 -10.23 4.47
C PHE A 15 16.48 -10.15 3.91
N LYS A 16 15.97 -11.30 3.48
CA LYS A 16 14.62 -11.42 2.90
C LYS A 16 13.53 -11.13 3.94
N VAL A 17 12.48 -10.43 3.50
CA VAL A 17 11.37 -9.99 4.36
C VAL A 17 10.65 -11.16 5.05
N ALA A 18 10.58 -12.32 4.40
CA ALA A 18 9.98 -13.55 4.93
C ALA A 18 10.73 -14.19 6.12
N THR A 19 11.85 -13.61 6.56
CA THR A 19 12.58 -14.06 7.75
C THR A 19 12.30 -13.14 8.93
N VAL A 20 12.33 -13.67 10.16
CA VAL A 20 12.20 -12.87 11.38
C VAL A 20 13.21 -11.72 11.37
N LYS A 21 14.49 -12.01 11.06
CA LYS A 21 15.53 -10.99 11.00
C LYS A 21 15.31 -9.95 9.89
N GLY A 22 14.91 -10.39 8.70
CA GLY A 22 14.76 -9.51 7.54
C GLY A 22 13.57 -8.57 7.64
N SER A 23 12.43 -9.02 8.19
CA SER A 23 11.28 -8.14 8.45
C SER A 23 11.65 -6.99 9.40
N GLN A 24 12.54 -7.21 10.38
CA GLN A 24 12.94 -6.19 11.33
C GLN A 24 13.91 -5.14 10.76
N PHE A 25 14.49 -5.37 9.58
CA PHE A 25 15.24 -4.35 8.86
C PHE A 25 14.35 -3.43 8.01
N ARG A 26 13.06 -3.76 7.84
CA ARG A 26 12.10 -2.89 7.18
C ARG A 26 11.61 -1.83 8.15
N GLN A 27 11.43 -0.61 7.65
CA GLN A 27 10.88 0.48 8.45
C GLN A 27 9.49 0.08 8.98
N PRO A 28 9.25 0.11 10.30
CA PRO A 28 7.89 -0.03 10.82
C PRO A 28 7.06 1.19 10.45
N LEU A 29 5.85 0.99 9.94
CA LEU A 29 4.91 2.07 9.63
C LEU A 29 3.77 2.16 10.65
N LEU A 30 3.97 1.52 11.81
CA LEU A 30 3.21 1.71 13.03
C LEU A 30 4.23 1.89 14.17
N GLU A 31 4.30 3.11 14.73
CA GLU A 31 5.20 3.42 15.85
C GLU A 31 4.48 4.27 16.92
N TYR A 32 4.82 4.05 18.20
CA TYR A 32 4.39 4.89 19.33
C TYR A 32 2.87 5.04 19.53
N SER A 33 2.11 3.96 19.33
CA SER A 33 0.67 3.92 19.65
C SER A 33 0.39 4.07 21.15
N GLY A 34 -0.82 4.51 21.50
CA GLY A 34 -1.29 4.60 22.90
C GLY A 34 -1.67 3.26 23.56
N ALA A 35 -1.26 2.12 23.00
CA ALA A 35 -1.54 0.80 23.56
C ALA A 35 -0.83 0.57 24.91
N CYS A 36 -1.34 -0.39 25.69
CA CYS A 36 -0.73 -0.78 26.97
C CYS A 36 0.73 -1.26 26.80
N ALA A 37 1.52 -1.11 27.87
CA ALA A 37 2.86 -1.70 27.92
C ALA A 37 2.77 -3.24 27.77
N GLY A 38 3.44 -3.79 26.76
CA GLY A 38 3.36 -5.23 26.46
C GLY A 38 2.05 -5.67 25.80
N CYS A 39 1.30 -4.75 25.17
CA CYS A 39 0.11 -5.09 24.39
C CYS A 39 0.40 -6.20 23.35
N GLY A 40 -0.46 -7.22 23.33
CA GLY A 40 -0.33 -8.37 22.42
C GLY A 40 -0.75 -8.10 20.97
N GLU A 41 -1.46 -7.00 20.67
CA GLU A 41 -1.98 -6.71 19.32
C GLU A 41 -0.94 -5.99 18.44
N THR A 42 -0.32 -4.94 18.97
CA THR A 42 0.54 -4.03 18.19
C THR A 42 1.77 -4.68 17.55
N PRO A 43 2.40 -5.74 18.09
CA PRO A 43 3.48 -6.44 17.38
C PRO A 43 3.03 -7.06 16.05
N TYR A 44 1.81 -7.60 15.98
CA TYR A 44 1.24 -8.15 14.74
C TYR A 44 0.95 -7.04 13.74
N ALA A 45 0.28 -5.97 14.18
CA ALA A 45 0.00 -4.81 13.33
C ALA A 45 1.30 -4.17 12.82
N LYS A 46 2.32 -4.01 13.66
CA LYS A 46 3.64 -3.51 13.25
C LYS A 46 4.26 -4.39 12.17
N LEU A 47 4.31 -5.70 12.39
CA LEU A 47 4.92 -6.64 11.45
C LEU A 47 4.26 -6.57 10.07
N ILE A 48 2.93 -6.41 10.02
CA ILE A 48 2.19 -6.33 8.77
C ILE A 48 2.57 -5.11 7.94
N THR A 49 2.82 -3.98 8.61
CA THR A 49 3.27 -2.75 7.94
C THR A 49 4.67 -2.89 7.38
N GLN A 50 5.53 -3.71 8.01
CA GLN A 50 6.89 -3.99 7.54
C GLN A 50 6.92 -4.89 6.29
N VAL A 51 5.83 -5.61 6.01
CA VAL A 51 5.70 -6.49 4.84
C VAL A 51 5.06 -5.77 3.66
N CYS A 52 4.00 -5.00 3.88
CA CYS A 52 3.21 -4.41 2.79
C CYS A 52 2.62 -3.03 3.11
N GLY A 53 3.12 -2.34 4.14
CA GLY A 53 2.56 -1.08 4.62
C GLY A 53 2.65 0.08 3.63
N ASP A 54 3.55 0.04 2.65
CA ASP A 54 3.71 1.04 1.59
C ASP A 54 2.57 1.02 0.55
N ARG A 55 1.78 -0.04 0.51
CA ARG A 55 0.63 -0.23 -0.39
C ARG A 55 -0.62 -0.69 0.33
N MET A 56 -0.67 -0.48 1.65
CA MET A 56 -1.71 -1.00 2.54
C MET A 56 -2.90 -0.06 2.65
N MET A 57 -4.10 -0.63 2.63
CA MET A 57 -5.34 0.03 3.04
C MET A 57 -5.93 -0.75 4.21
N ILE A 58 -6.29 -0.07 5.29
CA ILE A 58 -6.79 -0.67 6.53
C ILE A 58 -8.22 -0.20 6.78
N ALA A 59 -9.15 -1.15 6.78
CA ALA A 59 -10.43 -1.04 7.46
C ALA A 59 -10.26 -1.58 8.89
N ASN A 60 -10.55 -0.78 9.90
CA ASN A 60 -10.38 -1.15 11.29
C ASN A 60 -11.72 -1.14 12.04
N ALA A 61 -12.12 -2.26 12.64
CA ALA A 61 -13.30 -2.33 13.49
C ALA A 61 -13.08 -1.49 14.75
N THR A 62 -14.17 -1.00 15.33
CA THR A 62 -14.10 -0.33 16.62
C THR A 62 -13.67 -1.31 17.72
N GLY A 63 -12.69 -0.92 18.54
CA GLY A 63 -12.15 -1.76 19.61
C GLY A 63 -10.78 -1.27 20.03
N CYS A 64 -10.04 -2.08 20.81
CA CYS A 64 -8.66 -1.73 21.20
C CYS A 64 -7.82 -1.29 20.01
N SER A 65 -7.91 -2.01 18.89
CA SER A 65 -7.21 -1.69 17.65
C SER A 65 -7.52 -0.30 17.10
N SER A 66 -8.77 0.15 17.09
CA SER A 66 -9.08 1.52 16.67
C SER A 66 -8.66 2.57 17.70
N ILE A 67 -8.73 2.25 19.00
CA ILE A 67 -8.34 3.18 20.06
C ILE A 67 -6.84 3.47 20.03
N TRP A 68 -5.98 2.44 19.97
CA TRP A 68 -4.54 2.70 19.90
C TRP A 68 -4.09 3.21 18.53
N ALA A 69 -4.86 2.97 17.46
CA ALA A 69 -4.56 3.42 16.10
C ALA A 69 -5.07 4.81 15.72
N GLY A 70 -6.11 5.31 16.38
CA GLY A 70 -6.89 6.45 15.88
C GLY A 70 -7.50 7.34 16.97
N SER A 71 -6.89 7.41 18.16
CA SER A 71 -7.32 8.35 19.21
C SER A 71 -6.70 9.74 19.00
N SER A 72 -7.51 10.66 18.48
CA SER A 72 -7.10 12.04 18.25
C SER A 72 -6.50 12.68 19.52
N PRO A 73 -5.40 13.45 19.40
CA PRO A 73 -4.75 13.90 18.16
C PRO A 73 -3.59 13.00 17.68
N SER A 74 -3.39 11.82 18.27
CA SER A 74 -2.20 10.99 18.01
C SER A 74 -2.48 9.92 16.96
N THR A 75 -1.72 9.95 15.86
CA THR A 75 -1.77 8.93 14.79
C THR A 75 -0.45 8.15 14.76
N PRO A 76 -0.41 6.86 15.15
CA PRO A 76 0.82 6.06 15.19
C PRO A 76 1.18 5.43 13.83
N TYR A 77 0.23 5.35 12.89
CA TYR A 77 0.55 4.99 11.52
C TYR A 77 1.35 6.13 10.88
N THR A 78 2.43 5.77 10.20
CA THR A 78 3.36 6.73 9.59
C THR A 78 3.69 6.33 8.16
N VAL A 79 4.52 7.14 7.49
CA VAL A 79 4.94 6.92 6.11
C VAL A 79 6.39 6.48 6.04
N ASN A 80 6.76 5.83 4.94
CA ASN A 80 8.15 5.63 4.57
C ASN A 80 8.76 6.92 3.98
N LYS A 81 10.04 6.87 3.60
CA LYS A 81 10.73 8.03 2.99
C LYS A 81 10.16 8.49 1.65
N ALA A 82 9.42 7.63 0.95
CA ALA A 82 8.72 7.98 -0.28
C ALA A 82 7.32 8.60 0.01
N GLY A 83 6.98 8.85 1.27
CA GLY A 83 5.66 9.35 1.67
C GLY A 83 4.54 8.31 1.60
N LYS A 84 4.87 7.02 1.37
CA LYS A 84 3.90 5.94 1.24
C LYS A 84 3.71 5.23 2.60
N GLY A 85 2.48 4.98 3.00
CA GLY A 85 2.16 4.27 4.24
C GLY A 85 0.71 3.80 4.29
N PRO A 86 0.29 3.14 5.39
CA PRO A 86 -1.04 2.59 5.49
C PRO A 86 -2.10 3.70 5.47
N ALA A 87 -3.04 3.62 4.51
CA ALA A 87 -4.26 4.41 4.57
C ALA A 87 -5.23 3.76 5.55
N TRP A 88 -5.54 4.43 6.66
CA TRP A 88 -6.32 3.86 7.76
C TRP A 88 -7.68 4.53 7.90
N ALA A 89 -8.72 3.73 8.11
CA ALA A 89 -10.05 4.21 8.45
C ALA A 89 -10.76 3.26 9.43
N ASN A 90 -11.57 3.81 10.32
CA ASN A 90 -12.51 3.10 11.17
C ASN A 90 -13.92 3.59 10.82
N SER A 91 -14.78 2.67 10.40
CA SER A 91 -16.20 2.95 10.14
C SER A 91 -16.99 2.78 11.43
N LEU A 92 -17.58 1.60 11.65
CA LEU A 92 -18.30 1.25 12.87
C LEU A 92 -17.73 -0.03 13.48
N PHE A 93 -18.37 -0.49 14.55
CA PHE A 93 -17.98 -1.74 15.19
C PHE A 93 -18.41 -2.94 14.36
N GLU A 94 -19.62 -2.88 13.83
CA GLU A 94 -20.39 -3.97 13.25
C GLU A 94 -20.21 -4.14 11.73
N ASP A 95 -19.65 -3.16 11.02
CA ASP A 95 -19.63 -3.09 9.56
C ASP A 95 -18.23 -3.26 8.93
N ASN A 96 -17.23 -3.61 9.73
CA ASN A 96 -15.83 -3.48 9.31
C ASN A 96 -15.45 -4.40 8.13
N ALA A 97 -16.08 -5.59 8.04
CA ALA A 97 -15.83 -6.51 6.93
C ALA A 97 -16.35 -5.93 5.61
N GLU A 98 -17.58 -5.44 5.62
CA GLU A 98 -18.29 -4.82 4.51
C GLU A 98 -17.63 -3.50 4.11
N PHE A 99 -17.20 -2.72 5.09
CA PHE A 99 -16.44 -1.48 4.88
C PHE A 99 -15.14 -1.75 4.13
N GLY A 100 -14.32 -2.70 4.62
CA GLY A 100 -13.09 -3.10 3.94
C GLY A 100 -13.32 -3.75 2.57
N PHE A 101 -14.42 -4.49 2.41
CA PHE A 101 -14.81 -5.03 1.11
C PHE A 101 -15.18 -3.92 0.12
N GLY A 102 -15.92 -2.90 0.56
CA GLY A 102 -16.22 -1.70 -0.23
C GLY A 102 -14.97 -0.97 -0.69
N MET A 103 -13.99 -0.81 0.22
CA MET A 103 -12.67 -0.24 -0.12
C MET A 103 -11.96 -1.05 -1.21
N LYS A 104 -11.99 -2.39 -1.13
CA LYS A 104 -11.41 -3.27 -2.14
C LYS A 104 -12.08 -3.10 -3.50
N LEU A 105 -13.42 -3.11 -3.55
CA LEU A 105 -14.16 -2.92 -4.79
C LEU A 105 -13.87 -1.56 -5.43
N GLY A 106 -13.81 -0.50 -4.63
CA GLY A 106 -13.45 0.83 -5.11
C GLY A 106 -12.04 0.88 -5.72
N ALA A 107 -11.05 0.32 -5.03
CA ALA A 107 -9.69 0.24 -5.54
C ALA A 107 -9.58 -0.59 -6.83
N ASP A 108 -10.31 -1.71 -6.93
CA ASP A 108 -10.34 -2.56 -8.12
C ASP A 108 -10.99 -1.88 -9.31
N ALA A 109 -12.07 -1.12 -9.08
CA ALA A 109 -12.75 -0.37 -10.13
C ALA A 109 -11.84 0.73 -10.71
N LEU A 110 -11.16 1.50 -9.86
CA LEU A 110 -10.19 2.52 -10.27
C LEU A 110 -9.03 1.91 -11.04
N ARG A 111 -8.46 0.81 -10.54
CA ARG A 111 -7.34 0.13 -11.18
C ARG A 111 -7.72 -0.49 -12.53
N SER A 112 -8.92 -1.05 -12.64
CA SER A 112 -9.45 -1.59 -13.90
C SER A 112 -9.72 -0.48 -14.93
N SER A 113 -10.25 0.66 -14.48
CA SER A 113 -10.41 1.86 -15.32
C SER A 113 -9.06 2.33 -15.88
N LEU A 114 -8.03 2.39 -15.03
CA LEU A 114 -6.67 2.74 -15.46
C LEU A 114 -6.10 1.74 -16.46
N LYS A 115 -6.34 0.44 -16.26
CA LYS A 115 -5.94 -0.59 -17.22
C LYS A 115 -6.59 -0.36 -18.59
N ASN A 116 -7.87 0.00 -18.65
CA ASN A 116 -8.54 0.30 -19.92
C ASN A 116 -7.91 1.52 -20.64
N LYS A 117 -7.55 2.55 -19.88
CA LYS A 117 -6.81 3.72 -20.42
C LYS A 117 -5.43 3.31 -20.96
N LEU A 118 -4.72 2.42 -20.25
CA LEU A 118 -3.43 1.88 -20.71
C LEU A 118 -3.58 1.01 -21.97
N ASP A 119 -4.66 0.23 -22.10
CA ASP A 119 -4.96 -0.55 -23.31
C ASP A 119 -5.14 0.39 -24.52
N ASP A 120 -5.83 1.53 -24.35
CA ASP A 120 -5.97 2.55 -25.39
C ASP A 120 -4.62 3.23 -25.72
N ILE A 121 -3.76 3.52 -24.74
CA ILE A 121 -2.41 4.02 -25.00
C ILE A 121 -1.59 3.00 -25.79
N LEU A 122 -1.62 1.73 -25.38
CA LEU A 122 -0.87 0.64 -26.00
C LEU A 122 -1.27 0.44 -27.47
N ALA A 123 -2.56 0.57 -27.78
CA ALA A 123 -3.09 0.43 -29.14
C ALA A 123 -2.73 1.60 -30.08
N ASN A 124 -2.42 2.78 -29.53
CA ASN A 124 -2.25 4.01 -30.32
C ASN A 124 -0.84 4.62 -30.24
N THR A 125 0.05 4.10 -29.39
CA THR A 125 1.43 4.60 -29.29
C THR A 125 2.36 3.85 -30.24
N ASP A 126 3.36 4.55 -30.78
CA ASP A 126 4.51 3.95 -31.48
C ASP A 126 5.78 3.94 -30.62
N ASP A 127 5.72 4.51 -29.42
CA ASP A 127 6.84 4.59 -28.50
C ASP A 127 7.12 3.23 -27.85
N ALA A 128 8.26 2.64 -28.20
CA ALA A 128 8.69 1.33 -27.69
C ALA A 128 8.93 1.32 -26.17
N ASP A 129 9.36 2.43 -25.57
CA ASP A 129 9.60 2.51 -24.13
C ASP A 129 8.27 2.44 -23.37
N ILE A 130 7.22 3.10 -23.89
CA ILE A 130 5.87 3.06 -23.31
C ILE A 130 5.28 1.67 -23.43
N LYS A 131 5.41 1.02 -24.60
CA LYS A 131 4.92 -0.35 -24.81
C LYS A 131 5.56 -1.31 -23.82
N ALA A 132 6.89 -1.29 -23.71
CA ALA A 132 7.62 -2.14 -22.78
C ALA A 132 7.22 -1.90 -21.31
N ALA A 133 7.01 -0.64 -20.91
CA ALA A 133 6.59 -0.32 -19.55
C ALA A 133 5.16 -0.81 -19.23
N ILE A 134 4.23 -0.71 -20.18
CA ILE A 134 2.86 -1.24 -20.04
C ILE A 134 2.88 -2.77 -19.95
N GLU A 135 3.67 -3.44 -20.81
CA GLU A 135 3.82 -4.89 -20.80
C GLU A 135 4.42 -5.41 -19.49
N GLU A 136 5.46 -4.74 -18.95
CA GLU A 136 6.05 -5.08 -17.64
C GLU A 136 5.02 -4.89 -16.51
N TYR A 137 4.24 -3.81 -16.54
CA TYR A 137 3.15 -3.58 -15.59
C TYR A 137 2.08 -4.69 -15.67
N TYR A 138 1.71 -5.14 -16.86
CA TYR A 138 0.73 -6.23 -17.04
C TYR A 138 1.26 -7.59 -16.59
N ALA A 139 2.52 -7.90 -16.87
CA ALA A 139 3.16 -9.13 -16.41
C ALA A 139 3.18 -9.26 -14.88
N THR A 140 3.20 -8.13 -14.18
CA THR A 140 3.21 -8.06 -12.71
C THR A 140 1.87 -7.67 -12.10
N TYR A 141 0.79 -7.52 -12.89
CA TYR A 141 -0.45 -6.88 -12.44
C TYR A 141 -1.06 -7.51 -11.18
N GLU A 142 -0.94 -8.83 -11.01
CA GLU A 142 -1.44 -9.53 -9.81
C GLU A 142 -0.39 -9.78 -8.73
N ASP A 143 0.85 -9.35 -8.92
CA ASP A 143 1.93 -9.51 -7.95
C ASP A 143 2.07 -8.25 -7.08
N GLY A 144 1.74 -8.34 -5.79
CA GLY A 144 1.83 -7.19 -4.88
C GLY A 144 3.25 -6.67 -4.66
N GLU A 145 4.26 -7.53 -4.74
CA GLU A 145 5.66 -7.15 -4.52
C GLU A 145 6.26 -6.58 -5.80
N ALA A 146 6.09 -7.28 -6.93
CA ALA A 146 6.70 -6.88 -8.21
C ALA A 146 5.99 -5.68 -8.87
N ASN A 147 4.67 -5.54 -8.69
CA ASN A 147 3.91 -4.52 -9.40
C ASN A 147 4.27 -3.09 -9.01
N SER A 148 4.74 -2.86 -7.78
CA SER A 148 5.11 -1.51 -7.33
C SER A 148 6.29 -0.97 -8.13
N ALA A 149 7.33 -1.78 -8.35
CA ALA A 149 8.50 -1.39 -9.14
C ALA A 149 8.14 -1.20 -10.62
N ALA A 150 7.31 -2.09 -11.20
CA ALA A 150 6.82 -1.94 -12.57
C ALA A 150 5.95 -0.69 -12.74
N THR A 151 5.13 -0.36 -11.72
CA THR A 151 4.31 0.85 -11.71
C THR A 151 5.17 2.12 -11.69
N ASP A 152 6.21 2.17 -10.86
CA ASP A 152 7.10 3.34 -10.80
C ASP A 152 7.79 3.58 -12.17
N LYS A 153 8.19 2.51 -12.87
CA LYS A 153 8.71 2.60 -14.25
C LYS A 153 7.66 3.09 -15.25
N LEU A 154 6.44 2.55 -15.18
CA LEU A 154 5.32 2.97 -16.02
C LEU A 154 5.00 4.45 -15.84
N VAL A 155 4.90 4.92 -14.60
CA VAL A 155 4.67 6.34 -14.28
C VAL A 155 5.77 7.21 -14.87
N ALA A 156 7.04 6.83 -14.70
CA ALA A 156 8.17 7.59 -15.27
C ALA A 156 8.13 7.64 -16.81
N ALA A 157 7.77 6.54 -17.48
CA ALA A 157 7.62 6.50 -18.94
C ALA A 157 6.46 7.40 -19.43
N LEU A 158 5.32 7.36 -18.75
CA LEU A 158 4.15 8.19 -19.05
C LEU A 158 4.43 9.69 -18.81
N GLU A 159 5.14 10.04 -17.73
CA GLU A 159 5.55 11.42 -17.44
C GLU A 159 6.51 11.97 -18.51
N LYS A 160 7.44 11.14 -19.02
CA LYS A 160 8.37 11.53 -20.09
C LYS A 160 7.67 11.72 -21.43
N CYS A 161 6.64 10.92 -21.74
CA CYS A 161 5.89 11.03 -22.98
C CYS A 161 5.13 12.36 -23.09
N GLY A 162 4.51 12.81 -21.99
CA GLY A 162 3.76 14.07 -21.95
C GLY A 162 2.50 14.09 -22.83
N CYS A 163 2.06 12.96 -23.38
CA CYS A 163 0.87 12.89 -24.23
C CYS A 163 -0.43 13.11 -23.42
N ASP A 164 -1.47 13.63 -24.07
CA ASP A 164 -2.71 13.97 -23.38
C ASP A 164 -3.39 12.74 -22.75
N LYS A 165 -3.32 11.58 -23.42
CA LYS A 165 -3.84 10.31 -22.88
C LYS A 165 -3.10 9.85 -21.62
N ALA A 166 -1.80 10.12 -21.51
CA ALA A 166 -1.04 9.81 -20.29
C ALA A 166 -1.48 10.67 -19.10
N LYS A 167 -1.94 11.90 -19.32
CA LYS A 167 -2.39 12.79 -18.22
C LYS A 167 -3.55 12.20 -17.43
N GLU A 168 -4.50 11.54 -18.11
CA GLU A 168 -5.65 10.89 -17.45
C GLU A 168 -5.25 9.69 -16.60
N VAL A 169 -4.17 8.99 -16.97
CA VAL A 169 -3.61 7.89 -16.17
C VAL A 169 -2.81 8.47 -14.99
N LEU A 170 -2.00 9.50 -15.25
CA LEU A 170 -1.15 10.14 -14.25
C LEU A 170 -1.95 10.86 -13.15
N ALA A 171 -3.16 11.34 -13.45
CA ALA A 171 -4.06 11.95 -12.48
C ALA A 171 -4.47 11.00 -11.35
N GLU A 172 -4.51 9.69 -11.62
CA GLU A 172 -4.92 8.64 -10.68
C GLU A 172 -3.78 7.61 -10.46
N LYS A 173 -2.52 8.01 -10.70
CA LYS A 173 -1.36 7.09 -10.67
C LYS A 173 -1.19 6.34 -9.36
N GLU A 174 -1.69 6.89 -8.26
CA GLU A 174 -1.68 6.25 -6.95
C GLU A 174 -2.44 4.92 -6.94
N PHE A 175 -3.41 4.70 -7.84
CA PHE A 175 -4.19 3.47 -7.94
C PHE A 175 -3.63 2.43 -8.93
N LEU A 176 -2.54 2.74 -9.65
CA LEU A 176 -1.88 1.78 -10.54
C LEU A 176 -1.28 0.60 -9.76
N SER A 177 -0.55 0.90 -8.68
CA SER A 177 0.10 -0.17 -7.90
C SER A 177 -0.92 -1.00 -7.14
N LYS A 178 -0.76 -2.33 -7.18
CA LYS A 178 -1.64 -3.27 -6.48
C LYS A 178 -1.68 -3.00 -4.97
N LYS A 179 -2.85 -2.61 -4.47
CA LYS A 179 -3.08 -2.36 -3.04
C LYS A 179 -3.24 -3.67 -2.26
N SER A 180 -2.87 -3.63 -0.98
CA SER A 180 -3.13 -4.68 0.00
C SER A 180 -4.25 -4.22 0.93
N GLN A 181 -5.47 -4.72 0.71
CA GLN A 181 -6.58 -4.45 1.63
C GLN A 181 -6.45 -5.34 2.87
N TRP A 182 -6.54 -4.72 4.04
CA TRP A 182 -6.54 -5.37 5.34
C TRP A 182 -7.78 -4.96 6.13
N ILE A 183 -8.35 -5.92 6.84
CA ILE A 183 -9.52 -5.74 7.70
C ILE A 183 -9.10 -6.17 9.10
N LEU A 184 -8.82 -5.19 9.96
CA LEU A 184 -8.34 -5.41 11.32
C LEU A 184 -9.49 -5.30 12.32
N GLY A 185 -9.56 -6.19 13.30
CA GLY A 185 -10.53 -6.13 14.39
C GLY A 185 -10.20 -7.15 15.46
N GLY A 186 -10.80 -6.97 16.64
CA GLY A 186 -10.69 -7.93 17.75
C GLY A 186 -11.64 -9.11 17.59
N ASP A 187 -11.54 -10.07 18.50
CA ASP A 187 -12.43 -11.25 18.55
C ASP A 187 -13.90 -10.85 18.72
N GLY A 188 -14.23 -9.87 19.57
CA GLY A 188 -15.61 -9.43 19.75
C GLY A 188 -16.28 -8.83 18.51
N TRP A 189 -15.52 -8.42 17.49
CA TRP A 189 -16.07 -8.05 16.17
C TRP A 189 -16.22 -9.28 15.26
N ALA A 190 -15.26 -10.21 15.30
CA ALA A 190 -15.19 -11.31 14.35
C ALA A 190 -16.10 -12.50 14.69
N TYR A 191 -16.47 -12.68 15.96
CA TYR A 191 -17.31 -13.76 16.48
C TYR A 191 -18.79 -13.36 16.54
#